data_AF-A0A1E1F259-F1
#
_entry.id   AF-A0A1E1F259-F1
#
_cell.length_a   1.000
_cell.length_b   1.000
_cell.length_c   1.000
_cell.angle_alpha   90.00
_cell.angle_beta   90.00
_cell.angle_gamma   90.00
#
_symmetry.space_group_name_H-M   'P 1'
#
loop_
_entity.id
_entity.type
_entity.pdbx_description
1 polymer ?
#
loop_
_entity_poly.entity_id
_entity_poly.type
_entity_poly.pdbx_seq_one_letter_code
_entity_poly.pdbx_strand_id
1 'polypeptide(L)'
;MADAFLHLSVEDRREARGGAADRSGRPAHLLEKDVWVVWALATLYGSALGEHLVFKGGTSLSKAYQVIRRFSEDVDVTYDIRAIAPDLGSGLIKSLAEQAIG
;
A
#
# COMPACT_ATOMS: atom_id res chain seq x y z
N MET A 1 -4.02 -2.52 14.35
CA MET A 1 -5.48 -2.52 14.08
C MET A 1 -5.88 -3.59 13.06
N ALA A 2 -5.36 -3.56 11.83
CA ALA A 2 -5.65 -4.60 10.84
C ALA A 2 -5.23 -6.00 11.31
N ASP A 3 -4.07 -6.08 11.96
CA ASP A 3 -3.53 -7.32 12.54
C ASP A 3 -4.49 -7.98 13.56
N ALA A 4 -5.01 -7.20 14.51
CA ALA A 4 -5.99 -7.67 15.49
C ALA A 4 -7.27 -8.21 14.83
N PHE A 5 -7.76 -7.56 13.76
CA PHE A 5 -8.92 -8.05 13.01
C PHE A 5 -8.63 -9.38 12.30
N LEU A 6 -7.44 -9.56 11.74
CA LEU A 6 -7.08 -10.79 11.01
C LEU A 6 -6.95 -12.01 11.94
N HIS A 7 -6.67 -11.79 13.23
CA HIS A 7 -6.61 -12.83 14.25
C HIS A 7 -7.97 -13.23 14.84
N LEU A 8 -9.04 -12.50 14.52
CA LEU A 8 -10.40 -12.87 14.94
C LEU A 8 -10.86 -14.15 14.24
N SER A 9 -11.83 -14.84 14.86
CA SER A 9 -12.50 -15.98 14.23
C SER A 9 -13.19 -15.54 12.92
N VAL A 10 -13.52 -16.50 12.05
CA VAL A 10 -14.25 -16.19 10.81
C VAL A 10 -15.60 -15.52 11.12
N GLU A 11 -16.25 -15.93 12.20
CA GLU A 11 -17.55 -15.38 12.61
C GLU A 11 -17.41 -13.95 13.14
N ASP A 12 -16.46 -13.71 14.04
CA ASP A 12 -16.20 -12.36 14.58
C ASP A 12 -15.78 -11.39 13.46
N ARG A 13 -14.99 -11.86 12.48
CA ARG A 13 -14.64 -11.06 11.29
C ARG A 13 -15.86 -10.74 10.42
N ARG A 14 -16.84 -11.63 10.35
CA ARG A 14 -18.11 -11.38 9.62
C ARG A 14 -18.94 -10.35 10.36
N GLU A 15 -19.12 -10.50 11.67
CA GLU A 15 -19.87 -9.56 12.49
C GLU A 15 -19.25 -8.15 12.46
N ALA A 16 -17.94 -8.05 12.67
CA ALA A 16 -17.23 -6.77 12.63
C ALA A 16 -17.35 -6.08 11.26
N ARG A 17 -17.29 -6.83 10.16
CA ARG A 17 -17.50 -6.30 8.80
C ARG A 17 -18.94 -5.87 8.56
N GLY A 18 -19.93 -6.62 9.08
CA GLY A 18 -21.34 -6.25 9.01
C GLY A 18 -21.59 -4.90 9.67
N GLY A 19 -21.19 -4.76 10.94
CA GLY A 19 -21.34 -3.49 11.65
C GLY A 19 -20.56 -2.34 11.00
N ALA A 20 -19.38 -2.59 10.42
CA ALA A 20 -18.64 -1.56 9.70
C ALA A 20 -19.28 -1.19 8.36
N ALA A 21 -19.89 -2.15 7.65
CA ALA A 21 -20.65 -1.90 6.42
C ALA A 21 -21.86 -1.02 6.69
N ASP A 22 -22.62 -1.33 7.74
CA ASP A 22 -23.81 -0.56 8.14
C ASP A 22 -23.45 0.88 8.49
N ARG A 23 -22.36 1.09 9.25
CA ARG A 23 -21.91 2.44 9.65
C ARG A 23 -21.30 3.26 8.51
N SER A 24 -20.60 2.62 7.58
CA SER A 24 -19.86 3.32 6.52
C SER A 24 -20.63 3.45 5.20
N GLY A 25 -21.71 2.68 5.03
CA GLY A 25 -22.42 2.54 3.75
C GLY A 25 -21.59 1.82 2.68
N ARG A 26 -20.46 1.20 3.04
CA ARG A 26 -19.57 0.53 2.09
C ARG A 26 -19.85 -0.98 2.08
N PRO A 27 -19.84 -1.63 0.92
CA PRO A 27 -19.95 -3.08 0.84
C PRO A 27 -18.90 -3.80 1.70
N ALA A 28 -19.32 -4.84 2.43
CA ALA A 28 -18.46 -5.59 3.35
C ALA A 28 -17.18 -6.15 2.68
N HIS A 29 -17.27 -6.55 1.41
CA HIS A 29 -16.10 -7.04 0.66
C HIS A 29 -15.07 -5.94 0.38
N LEU A 30 -15.48 -4.68 0.22
CA LEU A 30 -14.54 -3.55 0.08
C LEU A 30 -13.84 -3.25 1.41
N LEU A 31 -14.55 -3.40 2.53
CA LEU A 31 -13.96 -3.24 3.86
C LEU A 31 -12.92 -4.33 4.16
N GLU A 32 -13.19 -5.57 3.74
CA GLU A 32 -12.20 -6.64 3.84
C GLU A 32 -10.95 -6.33 3.01
N LYS A 33 -11.12 -5.91 1.74
CA LYS A 33 -9.99 -5.48 0.92
C LYS A 33 -9.21 -4.32 1.58
N ASP A 34 -9.92 -3.36 2.18
CA ASP A 34 -9.30 -2.23 2.87
C ASP A 34 -8.40 -2.68 4.05
N VAL A 35 -8.86 -3.67 4.82
CA VAL A 35 -8.06 -4.28 5.90
C VAL A 35 -6.78 -4.89 5.35
N TRP A 36 -6.87 -5.66 4.26
CA TRP A 36 -5.70 -6.28 3.65
C TRP A 36 -4.70 -5.26 3.12
N VAL A 37 -5.16 -4.17 2.50
CA VAL A 37 -4.30 -3.07 2.04
C VAL A 37 -3.55 -2.43 3.21
N VAL A 38 -4.26 -2.09 4.29
CA VAL A 38 -3.65 -1.45 5.46
C VAL A 38 -2.69 -2.41 6.17
N TRP A 39 -3.04 -3.70 6.25
CA TRP A 39 -2.15 -4.71 6.81
C TRP A 39 -0.88 -4.86 5.96
N ALA A 40 -1.00 -4.98 4.63
CA ALA A 40 0.14 -5.12 3.73
C ALA A 40 1.09 -3.92 3.83
N LEU A 41 0.54 -2.70 3.84
CA LEU A 41 1.33 -1.48 4.05
C LEU A 41 2.04 -1.50 5.40
N ALA A 42 1.35 -1.85 6.49
CA ALA A 42 1.96 -1.93 7.82
C ALA A 42 3.09 -2.97 7.87
N THR A 43 2.88 -4.15 7.27
CA THR A 43 3.88 -5.22 7.19
C THR A 43 5.10 -4.81 6.37
N LEU A 44 4.90 -4.22 5.19
CA LEU A 44 6.00 -3.78 4.31
C LEU A 44 6.83 -2.68 4.97
N TYR A 45 6.19 -1.62 5.47
CA TYR A 45 6.88 -0.48 6.08
C TYR A 45 7.39 -0.74 7.49
N GLY A 46 6.89 -1.78 8.17
CA GLY A 46 7.44 -2.26 9.44
C GLY A 46 8.65 -3.19 9.28
N SER A 47 8.95 -3.63 8.05
CA SER A 47 10.13 -4.46 7.75
C SER A 47 11.36 -3.62 7.41
N ALA A 48 12.53 -4.26 7.31
CA ALA A 48 13.76 -3.59 6.84
C ALA A 48 13.65 -2.99 5.43
N LEU A 49 12.71 -3.48 4.60
CA LEU A 49 12.46 -2.90 3.27
C LEU A 49 11.86 -1.50 3.36
N GLY A 50 11.13 -1.20 4.44
CA GLY A 50 10.40 0.05 4.63
C GLY A 50 11.26 1.30 4.54
N GLU A 51 12.54 1.21 4.91
CA GLU A 51 13.50 2.32 4.84
C GLU A 51 13.73 2.82 3.40
N HIS A 52 13.57 1.94 2.42
CA HIS A 52 13.84 2.21 1.01
C HIS A 52 12.58 2.19 0.14
N LEU A 53 11.39 2.02 0.73
CA LEU A 53 10.12 2.02 0.02
C LEU A 53 9.48 3.41 -0.02
N VAL A 54 8.88 3.74 -1.16
CA VAL A 54 8.05 4.94 -1.36
C VAL A 54 6.64 4.52 -1.77
N PHE A 55 5.63 5.00 -1.04
CA PHE A 55 4.22 4.68 -1.27
C PHE A 55 3.62 5.68 -2.26
N LYS A 56 3.05 5.18 -3.35
CA LYS A 56 2.57 5.99 -4.47
C LYS A 56 1.19 5.51 -4.96
N GLY A 57 0.76 6.07 -6.09
CA GLY A 57 -0.46 5.65 -6.78
C GLY A 57 -1.76 6.18 -6.17
N GLY A 58 -2.88 5.59 -6.60
CA GLY A 58 -4.21 6.03 -6.18
C GLY A 58 -4.47 5.80 -4.68
N THR A 59 -3.87 4.76 -4.12
CA THR A 59 -4.06 4.38 -2.72
C THR A 59 -3.33 5.32 -1.76
N SER A 60 -2.16 5.86 -2.15
CA SER A 60 -1.51 6.89 -1.31
C SER A 60 -2.29 8.21 -1.33
N LEU A 61 -2.85 8.59 -2.48
CA LEU A 61 -3.72 9.77 -2.59
C LEU A 61 -4.99 9.65 -1.74
N SER A 62 -5.57 8.46 -1.61
CA SER A 62 -6.78 8.24 -0.81
C SER A 62 -6.49 8.03 0.69
N LYS A 63 -5.47 7.25 1.04
CA LYS A 63 -5.18 6.87 2.44
C LYS A 63 -4.22 7.80 3.17
N ALA A 64 -3.18 8.30 2.52
CA ALA A 64 -2.18 9.16 3.16
C ALA A 64 -2.52 10.64 3.01
N TYR A 65 -2.87 11.07 1.79
CA TYR A 65 -3.15 12.49 1.49
C TYR A 65 -4.62 12.88 1.59
N GLN A 66 -5.54 11.91 1.55
CA GLN A 66 -6.99 12.13 1.60
C GLN A 66 -7.53 13.11 0.54
N VAL A 67 -6.85 13.25 -0.60
CA VAL A 67 -7.21 14.19 -1.68
C VAL A 67 -8.25 13.60 -2.64
N ILE A 68 -8.48 12.30 -2.60
CA ILE A 68 -9.54 11.61 -3.34
C ILE A 68 -10.39 10.75 -2.39
N ARG A 69 -11.68 10.60 -2.71
CA ARG A 69 -12.66 9.86 -1.89
C ARG A 69 -13.17 8.56 -2.54
N ARG A 70 -12.38 7.97 -3.44
CA ARG A 70 -12.68 6.64 -4.02
C ARG A 70 -11.94 5.54 -3.28
N PHE A 71 -12.51 4.34 -3.30
CA PHE A 71 -11.78 3.15 -2.88
C PHE A 71 -10.65 2.84 -3.87
N SER A 72 -9.54 2.31 -3.37
CA SER A 72 -8.38 1.89 -4.15
C SER A 72 -7.79 0.66 -3.46
N GLU A 73 -7.73 -0.45 -4.17
CA GLU A 73 -7.27 -1.75 -3.65
C GLU A 73 -5.78 -2.01 -3.90
N ASP A 74 -5.19 -1.34 -4.88
CA ASP A 74 -3.81 -1.59 -5.27
C ASP A 74 -2.82 -1.06 -4.23
N VAL A 75 -1.66 -1.70 -4.12
CA VAL A 75 -0.54 -1.23 -3.30
C VAL A 75 0.63 -0.92 -4.24
N ASP A 76 0.69 0.33 -4.69
CA ASP A 76 1.79 0.81 -5.53
C ASP A 76 2.96 1.28 -4.66
N VAL A 77 4.08 0.58 -4.74
CA VAL A 77 5.33 0.97 -4.06
C VAL A 77 6.49 1.03 -5.04
N THR A 78 7.48 1.87 -4.75
CA THR A 78 8.77 1.89 -5.45
C THR A 78 9.88 1.69 -4.43
N TYR A 79 10.92 0.95 -4.81
CA TYR A 79 12.09 0.70 -3.96
C TYR A 79 13.29 1.50 -4.49
N ASP A 80 14.10 2.07 -3.59
CA ASP A 80 15.32 2.78 -3.97
C ASP A 80 16.34 1.82 -4.61
N ILE A 81 16.54 1.95 -5.93
CA ILE A 81 17.46 1.10 -6.69
C ILE A 81 18.89 1.15 -6.13
N ARG A 82 19.30 2.26 -5.50
CA ARG A 82 20.65 2.41 -4.92
C ARG A 82 20.86 1.48 -3.72
N ALA A 83 19.78 1.05 -3.06
CA ALA A 83 19.84 0.10 -1.96
C ALA A 83 19.88 -1.37 -2.42
N ILE A 84 19.45 -1.68 -3.65
CA ILE A 84 19.55 -3.05 -4.23
C ILE A 84 20.78 -3.20 -5.12
N ALA A 85 21.12 -2.16 -5.85
CA ALA A 85 22.17 -2.16 -6.86
C ALA A 85 22.92 -0.82 -6.81
N PRO A 86 23.75 -0.59 -5.78
CA PRO A 86 24.46 0.67 -5.58
C PRO A 86 25.32 1.07 -6.78
N ASP A 87 25.89 0.08 -7.49
CA ASP A 87 26.76 0.29 -8.65
C ASP A 87 26.00 0.69 -9.93
N LEU A 88 24.66 0.53 -9.96
CA LEU A 88 23.83 0.98 -11.09
C LEU A 88 23.50 2.47 -11.03
N GLY A 89 23.70 3.13 -9.87
CA GLY A 89 23.15 4.47 -9.61
C GLY A 89 23.80 5.62 -10.39
N SER A 90 25.07 5.53 -10.80
CA SER A 90 25.79 6.66 -11.39
C SER A 90 25.95 6.57 -12.90
N GLY A 91 26.21 5.38 -13.45
CA GLY A 91 26.40 5.17 -14.89
C GLY A 91 25.10 4.93 -15.66
N LEU A 92 24.17 4.17 -15.07
CA LEU A 92 22.96 3.71 -15.77
C LEU A 92 21.94 4.83 -15.96
N ILE A 93 21.72 5.66 -14.92
CA ILE A 93 20.79 6.80 -15.01
C ILE A 93 21.30 7.81 -16.05
N LYS A 94 22.62 8.02 -16.10
CA LYS A 94 23.24 8.92 -17.06
C LYS A 94 23.11 8.40 -18.50
N SER A 95 23.37 7.11 -18.73
CA SER A 95 23.24 6.52 -20.06
C SER A 95 21.79 6.45 -20.54
N LEU A 96 20.83 6.15 -19.64
CA LEU A 96 19.41 6.11 -19.97
C LEU A 96 18.85 7.52 -20.26
N ALA A 97 19.31 8.54 -19.53
CA ALA A 97 18.95 9.92 -19.80
C ALA A 97 19.53 10.42 -21.14
N GLU A 98 20.78 10.06 -21.46
CA GLU A 98 21.42 10.40 -22.73
C GLU A 98 20.73 9.70 -23.93
N GLN A 99 20.24 8.47 -23.76
CA GLN A 99 19.50 7.74 -24.80
C GLN A 99 18.06 8.22 -25.02
N ALA A 100 17.44 8.90 -24.05
CA ALA A 100 16.07 9.39 -24.16
C ALA A 100 15.96 10.80 -24.78
N ILE A 101 17.09 11.50 -24.94
CA ILE A 101 17.16 12.88 -25.44
C ILE A 101 17.80 12.94 -26.85
N GLY A 102 18.29 11.82 -27.38
CA GLY A 102 18.73 11.65 -28.77
C GLY A 102 17.67 10.98 -29.64
#